data_AF-A0A8T6VDC4-F1
#
_entry.id   AF-A0A8T6VDC4-F1
#
_cell.length_a   1.000
_cell.length_b   1.000
_cell.length_c   1.000
_cell.angle_alpha   90.00
_cell.angle_beta   90.00
_cell.angle_gamma   90.00
#
_symmetry.space_group_name_H-M   'P 1'
#
loop_
_entity.id
_entity.type
_entity.pdbx_description
1 polymer ?
#
loop_
_entity_poly.entity_id
_entity_poly.type
_entity_poly.pdbx_seq_one_letter_code
_entity_poly.pdbx_strand_id
1 'polypeptide(L)'
;MVEEHGFNKKLQEKARKYQNAKHFVSMVKYVFLFVAGFSVLGFGISTRLKEVALLYSADVWLATALYFLVGFLCFWAFSLPFDYYTGYVIEHRFDLSTQTFRSWITDHLKGLILGMLLSLIAVQGIYYALRMIPVYWWVVVWVFASIGMLVIVYAAPVVIMPLFFKYPPLKDPQLTERLKSLAAKAGINVVGIFEMKAGVKTK
;
A
#
# COMPACT_ATOMS: atom_id res chain seq x y z
N MET A 1 25.75 27.17 7.73
CA MET A 1 26.87 27.17 6.79
C MET A 1 26.63 26.04 5.82
N VAL A 2 26.36 26.38 4.57
CA VAL A 2 26.30 25.43 3.46
C VAL A 2 27.75 25.14 3.10
N GLU A 3 28.15 23.88 3.06
CA GLU A 3 29.49 23.49 2.61
C GLU A 3 29.68 23.86 1.14
N GLU A 4 30.95 23.93 0.71
CA GLU A 4 31.38 24.29 -0.65
C GLU A 4 30.69 23.47 -1.77
N HIS A 5 30.13 22.30 -1.43
CA HIS A 5 29.44 21.38 -2.34
C HIS A 5 27.89 21.45 -2.24
N GLY A 6 27.33 22.48 -1.60
CA GLY A 6 25.88 22.67 -1.48
C GLY A 6 25.21 21.90 -0.33
N PHE A 7 25.99 21.20 0.50
CA PHE A 7 25.45 20.43 1.61
C PHE A 7 25.25 21.27 2.87
N ASN A 8 24.03 21.27 3.40
CA ASN A 8 23.70 21.93 4.65
C ASN A 8 23.71 20.92 5.80
N LYS A 9 24.73 21.00 6.67
CA LYS A 9 24.89 20.10 7.83
C LYS A 9 23.64 20.01 8.72
N LYS A 10 22.96 21.14 8.96
CA LYS A 10 21.73 21.17 9.77
C LYS A 10 20.60 20.37 9.12
N LEU A 11 20.46 20.47 7.79
CA LEU A 11 19.48 19.69 7.04
C LEU A 11 19.81 18.20 7.05
N GLN A 12 21.09 17.83 6.89
CA GLN A 12 21.53 16.43 6.99
C GLN A 12 21.25 15.84 8.37
N GLU A 13 21.52 16.58 9.45
CA GLU A 13 21.20 16.13 10.81
C GLU A 13 19.70 15.97 11.03
N LYS A 14 18.88 16.90 10.54
CA LYS A 14 17.41 16.79 10.58
C LYS A 14 16.94 15.54 9.83
N ALA A 15 17.46 15.31 8.62
CA ALA A 15 17.16 14.14 7.81
C ALA A 15 17.57 12.83 8.51
N ARG A 16 18.75 12.79 9.13
CA ARG A 16 19.21 11.61 9.89
C ARG A 16 18.30 11.32 11.08
N LYS A 17 17.89 12.34 11.85
CA LYS A 17 16.94 12.18 12.97
C LYS A 17 15.59 11.65 12.49
N TYR A 18 15.09 12.16 11.37
CA TYR A 18 13.85 11.70 10.74
C TYR A 18 13.94 10.23 10.33
N GLN A 19 14.98 9.85 9.57
CA GLN A 19 15.14 8.47 9.10
C GLN A 19 15.34 7.49 10.25
N ASN A 20 16.17 7.84 11.25
CA ASN A 20 16.39 6.99 12.42
C ASN A 20 15.08 6.75 13.20
N ALA A 21 14.25 7.79 13.37
CA ALA A 21 12.96 7.65 14.05
C ALA A 21 12.01 6.71 13.28
N LYS A 22 11.92 6.84 11.95
CA LYS A 22 11.08 5.95 11.13
C LYS A 22 11.60 4.52 11.13
N HIS A 23 12.90 4.32 10.92
CA HIS A 23 13.51 2.99 10.89
C HIS A 23 13.35 2.27 12.23
N PHE A 24 13.55 2.96 13.35
CA PHE A 24 13.35 2.37 14.67
C PHE A 24 11.92 1.87 14.85
N VAL A 25 10.92 2.69 14.54
CA VAL A 25 9.50 2.30 14.69
C VAL A 25 9.14 1.17 13.73
N SER A 26 9.64 1.20 12.48
CA SER A 26 9.44 0.11 11.52
C SER A 26 10.07 -1.20 12.00
N MET A 27 11.28 -1.15 12.57
CA MET A 27 11.93 -2.33 13.14
C MET A 27 11.10 -2.90 14.30
N VAL A 28 10.63 -2.05 15.21
CA VAL A 28 9.74 -2.46 16.31
C VAL A 28 8.44 -3.06 15.75
N LYS A 29 7.83 -2.46 14.72
CA LYS A 29 6.65 -3.00 14.04
C LYS A 29 6.90 -4.42 13.54
N TYR A 30 8.00 -4.65 12.83
CA TYR A 30 8.29 -5.97 12.26
C TYR A 30 8.58 -7.02 13.33
N VAL A 31 9.34 -6.66 14.38
CA VAL A 31 9.59 -7.54 15.53
C VAL A 31 8.28 -7.88 16.23
N PHE A 32 7.43 -6.88 16.47
CA PHE A 32 6.11 -7.05 17.07
C PHE A 32 5.22 -7.98 16.22
N LEU A 33 5.12 -7.73 14.92
CA LEU A 33 4.32 -8.55 14.00
C LEU A 33 4.86 -9.99 13.90
N PHE A 34 6.19 -10.16 13.94
CA PHE A 34 6.82 -11.47 13.98
C PHE A 34 6.42 -12.24 15.25
N VAL A 35 6.61 -11.64 16.43
CA VAL A 35 6.23 -12.25 17.72
C VAL A 35 4.73 -12.52 17.79
N ALA A 36 3.91 -11.57 17.33
CA ALA A 36 2.45 -11.75 17.27
C ALA A 36 2.06 -12.90 16.34
N GLY A 37 2.68 -13.01 15.16
CA GLY A 37 2.46 -14.12 14.24
C GLY A 37 2.79 -15.48 14.84
N PHE A 38 3.96 -15.61 15.49
CA PHE A 38 4.35 -16.83 16.19
C PHE A 38 3.43 -17.14 17.37
N SER A 39 2.96 -16.13 18.09
CA SER A 39 2.00 -16.30 19.19
C SER A 39 0.66 -16.81 18.68
N VAL A 40 0.17 -16.30 17.54
CA VAL A 40 -1.07 -16.78 16.90
C VAL A 40 -0.97 -18.27 16.53
N LEU A 41 0.20 -18.73 16.10
CA LEU A 41 0.46 -20.13 15.81
C LEU A 41 0.60 -20.96 17.11
N GLY A 42 1.43 -20.51 18.06
CA GLY A 42 1.71 -21.22 19.30
C GLY A 42 0.51 -21.40 20.22
N PHE A 43 -0.39 -20.40 20.28
CA PHE A 43 -1.65 -20.48 21.03
C PHE A 43 -2.80 -21.16 20.27
N GLY A 44 -2.58 -21.60 19.03
CA GLY A 44 -3.64 -22.19 18.19
C GLY A 44 -4.77 -21.21 17.87
N ILE A 45 -4.51 -19.90 17.84
CA ILE A 45 -5.53 -18.89 17.50
C ILE A 45 -5.96 -19.09 16.04
N SER A 46 -5.02 -19.43 15.15
CA SER A 46 -5.32 -19.73 13.74
C SER A 46 -6.24 -20.94 13.59
N THR A 47 -6.03 -22.02 14.35
CA THR A 47 -6.90 -23.21 14.28
C THR A 47 -8.29 -22.92 14.82
N ARG A 48 -8.39 -22.20 15.94
CA ARG A 48 -9.68 -21.73 16.48
C ARG A 48 -10.42 -20.84 15.49
N LEU A 49 -9.73 -19.93 14.81
CA LEU A 49 -10.34 -19.08 13.79
C LEU A 49 -10.90 -19.90 12.62
N LYS A 50 -10.15 -20.92 12.17
CA LYS A 50 -10.63 -21.86 11.15
C LYS A 50 -11.87 -22.62 11.62
N GLU A 51 -11.86 -23.14 12.84
CA GLU A 51 -13.00 -23.87 13.42
C GLU A 51 -14.25 -22.99 13.48
N VAL A 52 -14.11 -21.75 13.97
CA VAL A 52 -15.20 -20.77 13.98
C VAL A 52 -15.70 -20.49 12.56
N ALA A 53 -14.81 -20.30 11.57
CA ALA A 53 -15.23 -20.08 10.19
C ALA A 53 -16.02 -21.27 9.61
N LEU A 54 -15.65 -22.50 9.96
CA LEU A 54 -16.35 -23.72 9.54
C LEU A 54 -17.68 -23.93 10.27
N LEU A 55 -17.83 -23.42 11.50
CA LEU A 55 -19.12 -23.41 12.20
C LEU A 55 -20.15 -22.48 11.53
N TYR A 56 -19.70 -21.36 10.97
CA TYR A 56 -20.57 -20.41 10.28
C TYR A 56 -20.98 -20.86 8.88
N SER A 57 -20.16 -21.63 8.17
CA SER A 57 -20.48 -22.09 6.82
C SER A 57 -19.81 -23.42 6.50
N ALA A 58 -20.62 -24.38 6.04
CA ALA A 58 -20.15 -25.64 5.45
C ALA A 58 -19.55 -25.45 4.04
N ASP A 59 -19.87 -24.34 3.36
CA ASP A 59 -19.22 -23.99 2.10
C ASP A 59 -17.77 -23.58 2.36
N VAL A 60 -16.85 -24.38 1.82
CA VAL A 60 -15.41 -24.21 1.97
C VAL A 60 -14.92 -22.90 1.33
N TRP A 61 -15.63 -22.34 0.34
CA TRP A 61 -15.27 -21.05 -0.24
C TRP A 61 -15.54 -19.89 0.72
N LEU A 62 -16.72 -19.90 1.34
CA LEU A 62 -17.11 -18.90 2.32
C LEU A 62 -16.29 -19.03 3.61
N ALA A 63 -16.01 -20.26 4.07
CA ALA A 63 -15.14 -20.49 5.22
C ALA A 63 -13.71 -19.95 4.98
N THR A 64 -13.12 -20.19 3.81
CA THR A 64 -11.82 -19.61 3.42
C THR A 64 -11.87 -18.08 3.39
N ALA A 65 -12.94 -17.50 2.84
CA ALA A 65 -13.11 -16.05 2.81
C ALA A 65 -13.16 -15.44 4.22
N LEU A 66 -13.99 -15.99 5.11
CA LEU A 66 -14.15 -15.51 6.48
C LEU A 66 -12.84 -15.62 7.26
N TYR A 67 -12.17 -16.78 7.18
CA TYR A 67 -10.86 -16.99 7.81
C TYR A 67 -9.86 -15.92 7.35
N PHE A 68 -9.76 -15.71 6.03
CA PHE A 68 -8.85 -14.73 5.46
C PHE A 68 -9.18 -13.30 5.88
N LEU A 69 -10.46 -12.91 5.80
CA LEU A 69 -10.91 -11.54 6.12
C LEU A 69 -10.63 -11.17 7.57
N VAL A 70 -10.92 -12.08 8.51
CA VAL A 70 -10.62 -11.85 9.93
C VAL A 70 -9.12 -11.76 10.17
N GLY A 71 -8.33 -12.68 9.59
CA GLY A 71 -6.87 -12.63 9.70
C GLY A 71 -6.28 -11.33 9.13
N PHE A 72 -6.77 -10.88 7.97
CA PHE A 72 -6.35 -9.64 7.34
C PHE A 72 -6.71 -8.42 8.19
N LEU A 73 -7.93 -8.38 8.75
CA LEU A 73 -8.36 -7.31 9.66
C LEU A 73 -7.51 -7.26 10.93
N CYS A 74 -7.20 -8.40 11.54
CA CYS A 74 -6.31 -8.47 12.70
C CYS A 74 -4.90 -7.96 12.36
N PHE A 75 -4.34 -8.39 11.23
CA PHE A 75 -3.04 -7.92 10.76
C PHE A 75 -3.01 -6.40 10.54
N TRP A 76 -4.05 -5.86 9.89
CA TRP A 76 -4.20 -4.43 9.68
C TRP A 76 -4.33 -3.68 11.01
N ALA A 77 -5.16 -4.16 11.93
CA ALA A 77 -5.36 -3.57 13.25
C ALA A 77 -4.07 -3.53 14.08
N PHE A 78 -3.26 -4.60 14.04
CA PHE A 78 -1.96 -4.65 14.70
C PHE A 78 -0.91 -3.75 14.04
N SER A 79 -1.02 -3.51 12.74
CA SER A 79 -0.11 -2.62 12.00
C SER A 79 -0.45 -1.13 12.18
N LEU A 80 -1.74 -0.81 12.36
CA LEU A 80 -2.27 0.55 12.35
C LEU A 80 -1.59 1.52 13.34
N PRO A 81 -1.29 1.16 14.60
CA PRO A 81 -0.63 2.08 15.53
C PRO A 81 0.76 2.52 15.04
N PHE A 82 1.52 1.59 14.44
CA PHE A 82 2.85 1.87 13.89
C PHE A 82 2.75 2.72 12.61
N ASP A 83 1.77 2.43 11.76
CA ASP A 83 1.52 3.19 10.54
C ASP A 83 1.03 4.61 10.84
N TYR A 84 0.22 4.77 11.89
CA TYR A 84 -0.17 6.07 12.42
C TYR A 84 1.04 6.86 12.92
N TYR A 85 1.88 6.23 13.75
CA TYR A 85 3.02 6.93 14.31
C TYR A 85 4.04 7.32 13.23
N THR A 86 4.35 6.42 12.30
CA THR A 86 5.32 6.69 11.23
C THR A 86 4.79 7.59 10.13
N GLY A 87 3.55 7.38 9.69
CA GLY A 87 2.96 8.07 8.54
C GLY A 87 2.22 9.37 8.88
N TYR A 88 1.81 9.56 10.13
CA TYR A 88 1.15 10.79 10.57
C TYR A 88 2.01 11.55 11.57
N VAL A 89 2.33 10.96 12.72
CA VAL A 89 2.98 11.68 13.84
C VAL A 89 4.40 12.13 13.48
N ILE A 90 5.24 11.23 12.94
CA ILE A 90 6.61 11.58 12.55
C ILE A 90 6.59 12.59 11.39
N GLU A 91 5.76 12.39 10.37
CA GLU A 91 5.72 13.33 9.24
C GLU A 91 5.33 14.75 9.66
N HIS A 92 4.37 14.90 10.57
CA HIS A 92 4.00 16.21 11.14
C HIS A 92 5.10 16.78 12.04
N ARG A 93 5.77 15.94 12.85
CA ARG A 93 6.87 16.37 13.72
C ARG A 93 8.04 16.97 12.93
N PHE A 94 8.28 16.50 11.71
CA PHE A 94 9.36 17.00 10.85
C PHE A 94 8.90 18.06 9.83
N ASP A 95 7.64 18.50 9.91
CA ASP A 95 6.99 19.45 9.00
C ASP A 95 6.88 18.99 7.55
N LEU A 96 6.89 17.67 7.32
CA LEU A 96 6.86 17.07 5.97
C LEU A 96 5.45 16.77 5.49
N SER A 97 4.46 16.71 6.37
CA SER A 97 3.05 16.48 5.99
C SER A 97 2.18 17.72 6.21
N THR A 98 1.26 17.91 5.28
CA THR A 98 0.12 18.85 5.33
C THR A 98 -1.22 18.10 5.44
N GLN A 99 -1.17 16.76 5.53
CA GLN A 99 -2.34 15.90 5.51
C GLN A 99 -3.10 15.99 6.83
N THR A 100 -4.42 16.22 6.78
CA THR A 100 -5.25 16.17 7.99
C THR A 100 -5.44 14.72 8.49
N PHE A 101 -5.68 14.54 9.79
CA PHE A 101 -5.95 13.20 10.35
C PHE A 101 -7.13 12.50 9.67
N ARG A 102 -8.20 13.24 9.35
CA ARG A 102 -9.36 12.71 8.61
C ARG A 102 -8.97 12.22 7.22
N SER A 103 -8.14 12.97 6.49
CA SER A 103 -7.64 12.52 5.19
C SER A 103 -6.78 11.28 5.34
N TRP A 104 -5.89 11.24 6.34
CA TRP A 104 -5.01 10.11 6.61
C TRP A 104 -5.80 8.82 6.88
N ILE A 105 -6.78 8.84 7.80
CA ILE A 105 -7.57 7.64 8.11
C ILE A 105 -8.44 7.21 6.91
N THR A 106 -8.95 8.16 6.13
CA THR A 106 -9.74 7.86 4.92
C THR A 106 -8.88 7.15 3.87
N ASP A 107 -7.63 7.59 3.68
CA ASP A 107 -6.69 6.93 2.77
C ASP A 107 -6.31 5.52 3.27
N HIS A 108 -6.11 5.36 4.58
CA HIS A 108 -5.87 4.05 5.18
C HIS A 108 -7.04 3.07 5.01
N LEU A 109 -8.28 3.54 5.18
CA LEU A 109 -9.47 2.72 4.96
C LEU A 109 -9.67 2.36 3.48
N LYS A 110 -9.41 3.28 2.55
CA LYS A 110 -9.41 2.96 1.11
C LYS A 110 -8.35 1.91 0.77
N GLY A 111 -7.15 2.06 1.32
CA GLY A 111 -6.07 1.08 1.17
C GLY A 111 -6.43 -0.29 1.74
N LEU A 112 -7.06 -0.32 2.91
CA LEU A 112 -7.59 -1.54 3.54
C LEU A 112 -8.59 -2.25 2.62
N ILE A 113 -9.62 -1.54 2.17
CA ILE A 113 -10.68 -2.14 1.32
C ILE A 113 -10.07 -2.66 0.01
N LEU A 114 -9.26 -1.84 -0.66
CA LEU A 114 -8.64 -2.22 -1.93
C LEU A 114 -7.71 -3.44 -1.76
N GLY A 115 -6.82 -3.38 -0.76
CA GLY A 115 -5.88 -4.47 -0.48
C GLY A 115 -6.59 -5.75 -0.08
N MET A 116 -7.65 -5.65 0.71
CA MET A 116 -8.48 -6.79 1.12
C MET A 116 -9.20 -7.42 -0.07
N LEU A 117 -9.81 -6.64 -0.97
CA LEU A 117 -10.49 -7.15 -2.15
C LEU A 117 -9.52 -7.88 -3.09
N LEU A 118 -8.39 -7.25 -3.42
CA LEU A 118 -7.38 -7.84 -4.31
C LEU A 118 -6.79 -9.12 -3.71
N SER A 119 -6.49 -9.10 -2.40
CA SER A 119 -5.88 -10.25 -1.73
C SER A 119 -6.89 -11.39 -1.54
N LEU A 120 -8.18 -11.08 -1.31
CA LEU A 120 -9.24 -12.09 -1.22
C LEU A 120 -9.42 -12.80 -2.57
N ILE A 121 -9.46 -12.05 -3.69
CA ILE A 121 -9.53 -12.63 -5.03
C ILE A 121 -8.33 -13.54 -5.27
N ALA A 122 -7.12 -13.09 -4.92
CA ALA A 122 -5.90 -13.88 -5.05
C ALA A 122 -5.95 -15.18 -4.24
N VAL A 123 -6.33 -15.10 -2.95
CA VAL A 123 -6.45 -16.26 -2.08
C VAL A 123 -7.48 -17.26 -2.61
N GLN A 124 -8.66 -16.79 -3.01
CA GLN A 124 -9.68 -17.67 -3.59
C GLN A 124 -9.21 -18.32 -4.89
N GLY A 125 -8.53 -17.56 -5.77
CA GLY A 125 -7.92 -18.09 -6.98
C GLY A 125 -6.86 -19.17 -6.70
N ILE A 126 -6.04 -18.98 -5.67
CA ILE A 126 -5.04 -19.97 -5.23
C ILE A 126 -5.74 -21.24 -4.74
N TYR A 127 -6.73 -21.13 -3.84
CA TYR A 127 -7.46 -22.29 -3.35
C TYR A 127 -8.25 -23.00 -4.46
N TYR A 128 -8.69 -22.27 -5.48
CA TYR A 128 -9.27 -22.85 -6.69
C TYR A 128 -8.29 -23.65 -7.51
N ALA A 129 -7.12 -23.09 -7.81
CA ALA A 129 -6.07 -23.81 -8.52
C ALA A 129 -5.62 -25.07 -7.74
N LEU A 130 -5.48 -24.96 -6.41
CA LEU A 130 -5.11 -26.07 -5.54
C LEU A 130 -6.11 -27.23 -5.59
N ARG A 131 -7.42 -26.94 -5.67
CA ARG A 131 -8.47 -27.98 -5.72
C ARG A 131 -8.63 -28.59 -7.11
N MET A 132 -8.51 -27.78 -8.17
CA MET A 132 -8.79 -28.22 -9.54
C MET A 132 -7.58 -28.86 -10.23
N ILE A 133 -6.36 -28.34 -10.00
CA ILE A 133 -5.14 -28.79 -10.69
C ILE A 133 -4.01 -28.97 -9.65
N PRO A 134 -4.09 -29.94 -8.72
CA PRO A 134 -3.20 -30.02 -7.55
C PRO A 134 -1.71 -30.23 -7.87
N VAL A 135 -1.38 -30.74 -9.06
CA VAL A 135 0.03 -30.95 -9.47
C VAL A 135 0.65 -29.68 -10.04
N TYR A 136 -0.12 -28.93 -10.84
CA TYR A 136 0.36 -27.75 -11.57
C TYR A 136 -0.24 -26.42 -11.08
N TRP A 137 -0.90 -26.41 -9.91
CA TRP A 137 -1.57 -25.24 -9.35
C TRP A 137 -0.64 -24.02 -9.28
N TRP A 138 0.63 -24.23 -8.97
CA TRP A 138 1.62 -23.18 -8.81
C TRP A 138 1.94 -22.50 -10.16
N VAL A 139 1.97 -23.25 -11.27
CA VAL A 139 2.15 -22.70 -12.62
C VAL A 139 0.95 -21.85 -12.99
N VAL A 140 -0.25 -22.39 -12.76
CA VAL A 140 -1.51 -21.71 -13.05
C VAL A 140 -1.59 -20.39 -12.28
N VAL A 141 -1.41 -20.45 -10.95
CA VAL A 141 -1.36 -19.26 -10.08
C VAL A 141 -0.29 -18.28 -10.55
N TRP A 142 0.91 -18.74 -10.90
CA TRP A 142 1.98 -17.87 -11.35
C TRP A 142 1.64 -17.14 -12.65
N VAL A 143 1.07 -17.84 -13.65
CA VAL A 143 0.64 -17.22 -14.91
C VAL A 143 -0.45 -16.18 -14.66
N PHE A 144 -1.51 -16.54 -13.92
CA PHE A 144 -2.61 -15.63 -13.63
C PHE A 144 -2.18 -14.45 -12.76
N ALA A 145 -1.32 -14.67 -11.76
CA ALA A 145 -0.77 -13.62 -10.91
C ALA A 145 0.13 -12.66 -11.72
N SER A 146 0.94 -13.19 -12.64
CA SER A 146 1.79 -12.37 -13.52
C SER A 146 0.97 -11.48 -14.44
N ILE A 147 -0.07 -12.05 -15.08
CA ILE A 147 -1.01 -11.28 -15.90
C ILE A 147 -1.76 -10.25 -15.06
N GLY A 148 -2.29 -10.66 -13.90
CA GLY A 148 -2.97 -9.76 -12.97
C GLY A 148 -2.07 -8.61 -12.49
N MET A 149 -0.79 -8.89 -12.24
CA MET A 149 0.19 -7.88 -11.88
C MET A 149 0.44 -6.88 -13.01
N LEU A 150 0.55 -7.33 -14.26
CA LEU A 150 0.65 -6.44 -15.42
C LEU A 150 -0.58 -5.53 -15.55
N VAL A 151 -1.77 -6.10 -15.35
CA VAL A 151 -3.02 -5.34 -15.34
C VAL A 151 -3.01 -4.30 -14.23
N ILE A 152 -2.60 -4.67 -13.01
CA ILE A 152 -2.51 -3.75 -11.88
C ILE A 152 -1.49 -2.65 -12.15
N VAL A 153 -0.29 -2.97 -12.66
CA VAL A 153 0.74 -1.96 -12.98
C VAL A 153 0.24 -0.95 -14.01
N TYR A 154 -0.46 -1.42 -15.03
CA TYR A 154 -1.03 -0.55 -16.06
C TYR A 154 -2.23 0.27 -15.54
N ALA A 155 -3.12 -0.36 -14.77
CA ALA A 155 -4.32 0.27 -14.24
C ALA A 155 -4.04 1.16 -13.01
N ALA A 156 -2.96 0.93 -12.27
CA ALA A 156 -2.63 1.65 -11.04
C ALA A 156 -2.64 3.17 -11.20
N PRO A 157 -1.92 3.77 -12.17
CA PRO A 157 -1.93 5.24 -12.32
C PRO A 157 -3.29 5.82 -12.71
N VAL A 158 -4.16 5.05 -13.38
CA VAL A 158 -5.43 5.52 -13.95
C VAL A 158 -6.64 5.23 -13.05
N VAL A 159 -6.61 4.12 -12.31
CA VAL A 159 -7.74 3.64 -11.50
C VAL A 159 -7.43 3.75 -10.02
N ILE A 160 -6.25 3.31 -9.58
CA ILE A 160 -5.90 3.24 -8.16
C ILE A 160 -5.49 4.61 -7.64
N MET A 161 -4.53 5.27 -8.31
CA MET A 161 -3.97 6.55 -7.87
C MET A 161 -5.04 7.65 -7.72
N PRO A 162 -6.03 7.79 -8.63
CA PRO A 162 -7.07 8.80 -8.48
C PRO A 162 -7.98 8.61 -7.25
N LEU A 163 -8.04 7.41 -6.67
CA LEU A 163 -8.74 7.19 -5.40
C LEU A 163 -8.07 7.94 -4.24
N PHE A 164 -6.77 8.21 -4.35
CA PHE A 164 -5.95 8.85 -3.34
C PHE A 164 -5.62 10.31 -3.70
N PHE A 165 -5.35 10.61 -4.96
CA PHE A 165 -4.88 11.93 -5.41
C PHE A 165 -5.78 12.53 -6.48
N LYS A 166 -5.88 13.87 -6.48
CA LYS A 166 -6.57 14.61 -7.54
C LYS A 166 -5.59 14.96 -8.66
N TYR A 167 -6.05 14.80 -9.90
CA TYR A 167 -5.31 15.08 -11.14
C TYR A 167 -6.05 16.10 -12.02
N PRO A 168 -6.17 17.38 -11.61
CA PRO A 168 -6.66 18.41 -12.51
C PRO A 168 -5.72 18.59 -13.72
N PRO A 169 -6.26 18.99 -14.89
CA PRO A 169 -5.43 19.44 -16.01
C PRO A 169 -4.48 20.56 -15.59
N LEU A 170 -3.28 20.57 -16.15
CA LEU A 170 -2.30 21.64 -15.89
C LEU A 170 -2.87 22.98 -16.36
N LYS A 171 -2.99 23.94 -15.44
CA LYS A 171 -3.63 25.23 -15.71
C LYS A 171 -2.76 26.20 -16.51
N ASP A 172 -1.44 26.11 -16.37
CA ASP A 172 -0.49 27.00 -17.03
C ASP A 172 -0.35 26.63 -18.52
N PRO A 173 -0.86 27.46 -19.46
CA PRO A 173 -0.80 27.15 -20.88
C PRO A 173 0.62 27.18 -21.43
N GLN A 174 1.48 28.09 -20.94
CA GLN A 174 2.86 28.22 -21.40
C GLN A 174 3.68 27.00 -20.98
N LEU A 175 3.56 26.57 -19.72
CA LEU A 175 4.23 25.36 -19.25
C LEU A 175 3.72 24.11 -19.97
N THR A 176 2.41 24.03 -20.22
CA THR A 176 1.81 22.93 -20.98
C THR A 176 2.39 22.83 -22.40
N GLU A 177 2.52 23.95 -23.10
CA GLU A 177 3.09 24.00 -24.45
C GLU A 177 4.57 23.61 -24.46
N ARG A 178 5.35 24.12 -23.51
CA ARG A 178 6.77 23.75 -23.34
C ARG A 178 6.93 22.25 -23.11
N LEU A 179 6.10 21.65 -22.25
CA LEU A 179 6.14 20.21 -22.01
C LEU A 179 5.71 19.40 -23.23
N LYS A 180 4.67 19.82 -23.96
CA LYS A 180 4.26 19.17 -25.22
C LYS A 180 5.36 19.20 -26.28
N SER A 181 6.02 20.35 -26.45
CA SER A 181 7.12 20.48 -27.42
C SER A 181 8.33 19.60 -27.04
N LEU A 182 8.63 19.47 -25.74
CA LEU A 182 9.69 18.58 -25.26
C LEU A 182 9.35 17.11 -25.52
N ALA A 183 8.10 16.70 -25.24
CA ALA A 183 7.65 15.34 -25.50
C ALA A 183 7.66 15.00 -27.00
N ALA A 184 7.25 15.94 -27.86
CA ALA A 184 7.32 15.78 -29.31
C ALA A 184 8.77 15.60 -29.81
N LYS A 185 9.73 16.36 -29.26
CA LYS A 185 11.16 16.19 -29.55
C LYS A 185 11.69 14.81 -29.14
N ALA A 186 11.12 14.21 -28.10
CA ALA A 186 11.45 12.86 -27.65
C ALA A 186 10.66 11.74 -28.36
N GLY A 187 9.78 12.08 -29.31
CA GLY A 187 8.91 11.10 -29.99
C GLY A 187 7.81 10.51 -29.11
N ILE A 188 7.48 11.16 -27.99
CA ILE A 188 6.47 10.70 -27.03
C ILE A 188 5.12 11.34 -27.35
N ASN A 189 4.10 10.51 -27.57
CA ASN A 189 2.74 10.99 -27.74
C ASN A 189 2.09 11.31 -26.38
N VAL A 190 1.62 12.55 -26.21
CA VAL A 190 1.03 13.04 -24.94
C VAL A 190 -0.48 13.12 -25.07
N VAL A 191 -1.19 12.23 -24.38
CA VAL A 191 -2.66 12.22 -24.33
C VAL A 191 -3.19 13.38 -23.46
N GLY A 192 -2.45 13.79 -22.43
CA GLY A 192 -2.80 14.91 -21.58
C GLY A 192 -1.71 15.20 -20.55
N ILE A 193 -1.70 16.44 -20.02
CA ILE A 193 -0.77 16.86 -18.98
C ILE A 193 -1.60 17.25 -17.75
N PHE A 194 -1.38 16.51 -16.67
CA PHE A 194 -2.13 16.66 -15.42
C PHE A 194 -1.19 17.01 -14.28
N GLU A 195 -1.68 17.82 -13.34
CA GLU A 195 -0.95 18.19 -12.13
C GLU A 195 -1.41 17.29 -10.97
N MET A 196 -0.54 16.44 -10.44
CA MET A 196 -0.85 15.67 -9.24
C MET A 196 -0.84 16.58 -8.02
N LYS A 197 -1.98 16.72 -7.32
CA LYS A 197 -2.09 17.52 -6.09
C LYS A 197 -1.47 16.84 -4.87
N ALA A 198 -0.16 16.55 -4.94
CA ALA A 198 0.63 15.94 -3.86
C ALA A 198 0.80 16.86 -2.64
N GLY A 199 0.91 18.18 -2.90
CA GLY A 199 1.06 19.23 -1.88
C GLY A 199 -0.02 19.27 -0.79
N VAL A 200 -1.17 18.65 -1.06
CA VAL A 200 -2.29 18.51 -0.10
C VAL A 200 -1.96 17.51 1.03
N LYS A 201 -1.00 16.62 0.80
CA LYS A 201 -0.62 15.55 1.75
C LYS A 201 0.83 15.65 2.22
N THR A 202 1.73 16.06 1.34
CA THR A 202 3.17 16.16 1.63
C THR A 202 3.69 17.55 1.23
N LYS A 203 4.68 18.06 1.95
CA LYS A 203 5.46 19.23 1.56
C LYS A 203 6.63 18.86 0.66
#